data_AF-A0A8S3KLF7-F1
#
_entry.id   AF-A0A8S3KLF7-F1
#
_cell.length_a   1.000
_cell.length_b   1.000
_cell.length_c   1.000
_cell.angle_alpha   90.00
_cell.angle_beta   90.00
_cell.angle_gamma   90.00
#
_symmetry.space_group_name_H-M   'P 1'
#
loop_
_entity.id
_entity.type
_entity.pdbx_description
1 polymer ?
#
loop_
_entity_poly.entity_id
_entity_poly.type
_entity_poly.pdbx_seq_one_letter_code
_entity_poly.pdbx_strand_id
1 'polypeptide(L)'
;MKFLEKGEFPNFRFQKEFLKPFELIMKRNSSPTMRDMVVRCITHFVDAQAKNIRSGWKNIFSVFQMAATDTDIQIVELAFQTCTLIVGMLFNSNFLFNGT
;
A
#
# COMPACT_ATOMS: atom_id res chain seq x y z
N MET A 1 7.09 8.70 7.19
CA MET A 1 6.64 7.81 8.29
C MET A 1 7.88 7.07 8.77
N LYS A 2 8.44 7.49 9.92
CA LYS A 2 9.76 7.06 10.43
C LYS A 2 9.99 5.54 10.50
N PHE A 3 8.91 4.76 10.54
CA PHE A 3 8.97 3.31 10.66
C PHE A 3 9.32 2.60 9.35
N LEU A 4 8.82 3.07 8.21
CA LEU A 4 9.16 2.53 6.89
C LEU A 4 10.48 3.12 6.36
N GLU A 5 10.92 4.27 6.90
CA GLU A 5 12.20 4.92 6.56
C GLU A 5 13.41 4.09 7.02
N LYS A 6 13.29 3.35 8.12
CA LYS A 6 14.32 2.41 8.56
C LYS A 6 14.29 1.22 7.62
N GLY A 7 15.29 1.10 6.76
CA GLY A 7 15.43 -0.06 5.88
C GLY A 7 15.31 -1.39 6.64
N GLU A 8 14.71 -2.38 5.99
CA GLU A 8 14.52 -3.71 6.57
C GLU A 8 15.81 -4.53 6.58
N PHE A 9 16.24 -5.00 7.76
CA PHE A 9 17.40 -5.88 7.89
C PHE A 9 17.15 -7.23 7.18
N PRO A 10 18.19 -7.87 6.62
CA PRO A 10 18.07 -9.22 6.10
C PRO A 10 17.45 -10.15 7.15
N ASN A 11 16.43 -10.92 6.77
CA ASN A 11 15.67 -11.85 7.60
C ASN A 11 14.73 -11.27 8.67
N PHE A 12 14.65 -9.94 8.84
CA PHE A 12 13.70 -9.34 9.78
C PHE A 12 12.52 -8.73 9.03
N ARG A 13 11.37 -9.41 8.99
CA ARG A 13 10.20 -9.01 8.17
C ARG A 13 9.23 -8.04 8.88
N PHE A 14 9.77 -7.00 9.49
CA PHE A 14 8.99 -6.11 10.35
C PHE A 14 7.91 -5.35 9.59
N GLN A 15 8.14 -4.99 8.32
CA GLN A 15 7.17 -4.21 7.54
C GLN A 15 5.90 -5.04 7.31
N LYS A 16 6.06 -6.34 7.02
CA LYS A 16 4.96 -7.29 6.91
C LYS A 16 4.17 -7.40 8.21
N GLU A 17 4.83 -7.46 9.36
CA GLU A 17 4.15 -7.55 10.67
C GLU A 17 3.44 -6.24 11.02
N PHE A 18 4.07 -5.10 10.72
CA PHE A 18 3.50 -3.77 10.94
C PHE A 18 2.27 -3.50 10.07
N LEU A 19 2.23 -4.02 8.83
CA LEU A 19 1.11 -3.82 7.91
C LEU A 19 -0.03 -4.83 8.13
N LYS A 20 0.22 -5.94 8.82
CA LYS A 20 -0.79 -6.98 9.08
C LYS A 20 -2.06 -6.48 9.80
N PRO A 21 -1.99 -5.56 10.78
CA PRO A 21 -3.19 -4.95 11.37
C PRO A 21 -4.10 -4.25 10.34
N PHE A 22 -3.53 -3.57 9.34
CA PHE A 22 -4.30 -2.86 8.31
C PHE A 22 -5.08 -3.84 7.43
N GLU A 23 -4.46 -4.96 7.03
CA GLU A 23 -5.17 -6.04 6.33
C GLU A 23 -6.32 -6.61 7.17
N LEU A 24 -6.08 -6.85 8.47
CA LEU A 24 -7.10 -7.41 9.35
C LEU A 24 -8.28 -6.46 9.54
N ILE A 25 -8.02 -5.15 9.69
CA ILE A 25 -9.07 -4.13 9.80
C ILE A 25 -9.84 -4.05 8.48
N MET A 26 -9.16 -3.96 7.34
CA MET A 26 -9.82 -3.92 6.03
C MET A 26 -10.73 -5.12 5.81
N LYS A 27 -10.27 -6.33 6.17
CA LYS A 27 -11.00 -7.58 5.96
C LYS A 27 -12.22 -7.75 6.87
N ARG A 28 -12.14 -7.27 8.13
CA ARG A 28 -13.10 -7.64 9.18
C ARG A 28 -14.06 -6.51 9.57
N ASN A 29 -13.80 -5.27 9.13
CA ASN A 29 -14.57 -4.12 9.59
C ASN A 29 -15.72 -3.78 8.63
N SER A 30 -16.95 -3.80 9.13
CA SER A 30 -18.13 -3.44 8.36
C SER A 30 -18.33 -1.93 8.23
N SER A 31 -17.65 -1.11 9.02
CA SER A 31 -17.71 0.36 8.93
C SER A 31 -16.97 0.86 7.68
N PRO A 32 -17.66 1.50 6.72
CA PRO A 32 -17.02 2.08 5.54
C PRO A 32 -15.97 3.13 5.91
N THR A 33 -16.24 3.95 6.92
CA THR A 33 -15.30 4.97 7.42
C THR A 33 -13.99 4.37 7.90
N MET A 34 -14.03 3.22 8.59
CA MET A 34 -12.81 2.55 9.05
C MET A 34 -12.03 1.94 7.88
N ARG A 35 -12.72 1.38 6.89
CA ARG A 35 -12.08 0.84 5.68
C ARG A 35 -11.45 1.95 4.83
N ASP A 36 -12.15 3.06 4.63
CA ASP A 36 -11.63 4.26 3.95
C ASP A 36 -10.37 4.79 4.67
N MET A 37 -10.40 4.90 6.01
CA MET A 37 -9.23 5.29 6.79
C MET A 37 -8.03 4.36 6.55
N VAL A 38 -8.25 3.03 6.49
CA VAL A 38 -7.19 2.08 6.19
C VAL A 38 -6.60 2.33 4.81
N VAL A 39 -7.43 2.48 3.78
CA VAL A 39 -6.93 2.73 2.41
C VAL A 39 -6.16 4.04 2.34
N ARG A 40 -6.66 5.12 2.95
CA ARG A 40 -5.93 6.40 3.05
C ARG A 40 -4.58 6.27 3.74
N CYS A 41 -4.51 5.49 4.83
CA CYS A 41 -3.24 5.25 5.51
C CYS A 41 -2.25 4.51 4.61
N ILE A 42 -2.70 3.48 3.89
CA ILE A 42 -1.85 2.73 2.97
C ILE A 42 -1.40 3.60 1.80
N THR A 43 -2.30 4.40 1.21
CA THR A 43 -1.94 5.38 0.16
C THR A 43 -0.87 6.34 0.65
N HIS A 44 -1.04 6.92 1.83
CA HIS A 44 -0.04 7.80 2.41
C HIS A 44 1.30 7.09 2.68
N PHE A 45 1.31 5.81 3.05
CA PHE A 45 2.56 5.05 3.19
C PHE A 45 3.27 4.84 1.86
N VAL A 46 2.53 4.58 0.79
CA VAL A 46 3.08 4.45 -0.57
C VAL A 46 3.65 5.79 -1.01
N ASP A 47 2.87 6.87 -0.95
CA ASP A 47 3.31 8.21 -1.38
C ASP A 47 4.56 8.67 -0.63
N ALA A 48 4.60 8.43 0.68
CA ALA A 48 5.72 8.87 1.50
C ALA A 48 6.95 7.96 1.40
N GLN A 49 6.78 6.65 1.17
CA GLN A 49 7.83 5.66 1.45
C GLN A 49 7.94 4.52 0.42
N ALA A 50 7.37 4.64 -0.79
CA ALA A 50 7.44 3.63 -1.86
C ALA A 50 8.84 3.02 -2.02
N LYS A 51 9.89 3.86 -2.06
CA LYS A 51 11.29 3.43 -2.24
C LYS A 51 11.83 2.55 -1.10
N ASN A 52 11.25 2.66 0.10
CA ASN A 52 11.71 1.96 1.30
C ASN A 52 10.85 0.74 1.64
N ILE A 53 9.71 0.55 0.96
CA ILE A 53 8.88 -0.64 1.14
C ILE A 53 9.60 -1.84 0.50
N ARG A 54 9.79 -2.89 1.30
CA ARG A 54 10.44 -4.16 0.94
C ARG A 54 9.46 -5.31 1.16
N SER A 55 9.49 -5.98 2.31
CA SER A 55 8.59 -7.11 2.58
C SER A 55 7.11 -6.72 2.69
N GLY A 56 6.81 -5.43 2.85
CA GLY A 56 5.46 -4.90 3.03
C GLY A 56 4.58 -4.86 1.78
N TRP A 57 5.15 -4.94 0.57
CA TRP A 57 4.37 -4.79 -0.67
C TRP A 57 3.22 -5.80 -0.78
N LYS A 58 3.43 -7.04 -0.35
CA LYS A 58 2.38 -8.07 -0.37
C LYS A 58 1.16 -7.65 0.46
N ASN A 59 1.38 -7.05 1.63
CA ASN A 59 0.31 -6.61 2.51
C ASN A 59 -0.43 -5.40 1.92
N ILE A 60 0.31 -4.46 1.31
CA ILE A 60 -0.27 -3.27 0.64
C ILE A 60 -1.20 -3.70 -0.49
N PHE A 61 -0.74 -4.57 -1.39
CA PHE A 61 -1.57 -5.07 -2.48
C PHE A 61 -2.74 -5.94 -1.99
N SER A 62 -2.57 -6.66 -0.88
CA SER A 62 -3.68 -7.37 -0.23
C SER A 62 -4.78 -6.41 0.25
N VAL A 63 -4.42 -5.27 0.86
CA VAL A 63 -5.39 -4.22 1.22
C VAL A 63 -6.09 -3.67 -0.02
N PHE A 64 -5.35 -3.31 -1.07
CA PHE A 64 -5.95 -2.79 -2.29
C PHE A 64 -6.84 -3.81 -3.01
N GLN A 65 -6.47 -5.09 -3.01
CA GLN A 65 -7.31 -6.14 -3.56
C GLN A 65 -8.66 -6.23 -2.84
N MET A 66 -8.67 -6.12 -1.51
CA MET A 66 -9.93 -6.09 -0.74
C MET A 66 -10.72 -4.80 -1.02
N ALA A 67 -10.04 -3.65 -1.06
CA ALA A 67 -10.65 -2.36 -1.36
C ALA A 67 -11.28 -2.28 -2.76
N ALA A 68 -10.69 -2.96 -3.75
CA ALA A 68 -11.25 -3.05 -5.09
C ALA A 68 -12.58 -3.80 -5.16
N THR A 69 -12.92 -4.57 -4.11
CA THR A 69 -14.20 -5.28 -3.99
C THR A 69 -15.19 -4.59 -3.05
N ASP A 70 -14.86 -3.39 -2.56
CA ASP A 70 -15.74 -2.63 -1.65
C ASP A 70 -16.99 -2.12 -2.38
N THR A 71 -18.08 -1.95 -1.63
CA THR A 71 -19.32 -1.35 -2.16
C THR A 71 -19.25 0.17 -2.17
N ASP A 72 -18.37 0.76 -1.35
CA ASP A 72 -18.14 2.19 -1.34
C ASP A 72 -17.21 2.60 -2.49
N ILE A 73 -17.75 3.36 -3.45
CA ILE A 73 -17.02 3.76 -4.65
C ILE A 73 -15.78 4.60 -4.33
N GLN A 74 -15.79 5.39 -3.26
CA GLN A 74 -14.64 6.23 -2.90
C GLN A 74 -13.44 5.38 -2.47
N ILE A 75 -13.71 4.27 -1.78
CA ILE A 75 -12.68 3.31 -1.37
C ILE A 75 -12.08 2.63 -2.61
N VAL A 76 -12.94 2.19 -3.53
CA VAL A 76 -12.53 1.54 -4.79
C VAL A 76 -11.68 2.50 -5.63
N GLU A 77 -12.15 3.73 -5.83
CA GLU A 77 -11.46 4.76 -6.61
C GLU A 77 -10.09 5.08 -6.02
N LEU A 78 -9.99 5.29 -4.70
CA LEU A 78 -8.72 5.60 -4.04
C LEU A 78 -7.72 4.44 -4.17
N ALA A 79 -8.16 3.20 -3.98
CA ALA A 79 -7.31 2.02 -4.14
C ALA A 79 -6.82 1.87 -5.59
N PHE A 80 -7.69 2.10 -6.56
CA PHE A 80 -7.35 2.05 -7.98
C PHE A 80 -6.34 3.14 -8.35
N GLN A 81 -6.60 4.40 -7.99
CA GLN A 81 -5.69 5.52 -8.24
C GLN A 81 -4.30 5.27 -7.66
N THR A 82 -4.25 4.76 -6.42
CA THR A 82 -2.97 4.46 -5.76
C THR A 82 -2.24 3.31 -6.47
N CYS A 83 -2.94 2.27 -6.91
CA CYS A 83 -2.35 1.21 -7.72
C CYS A 83 -1.78 1.75 -9.04
N THR A 84 -2.52 2.62 -9.74
CA THR A 84 -2.04 3.27 -10.97
C THR A 84 -0.78 4.09 -10.72
N LEU A 85 -0.71 4.82 -9.61
CA LEU A 85 0.49 5.56 -9.20
C LEU A 85 1.68 4.61 -8.99
N ILE A 86 1.50 3.48 -8.30
CA ILE A 86 2.58 2.48 -8.10
C ILE A 86 3.07 1.92 -9.43
N VAL A 87 2.16 1.52 -10.31
CA VAL A 87 2.51 1.00 -11.64
C VAL A 87 3.24 2.06 -12.46
N GLY A 88 2.77 3.30 -12.45
CA GLY A 88 3.43 4.42 -13.12
C GLY A 88 4.84 4.68 -12.58
N MET A 89 5.03 4.66 -11.26
CA MET A 89 6.37 4.79 -10.64
C MET A 89 7.32 3.67 -11.07
N LEU A 90 6.84 2.42 -11.08
CA LEU A 90 7.64 1.26 -11.51
C LEU A 90 7.96 1.32 -13.00
N PHE A 91 7.00 1.73 -13.82
CA PHE A 91 7.22 1.87 -15.25
C PHE A 91 8.28 2.92 -15.55
N ASN A 92 8.16 4.10 -14.95
CA ASN A 92 9.13 5.19 -15.13
C ASN A 92 10.53 4.76 -14.67
N SER A 93 10.63 4.12 -13.50
CA SER A 93 11.91 3.70 -12.92
C SER A 93 12.63 2.63 -13.76
N ASN A 94 11.89 1.68 -14.34
CA ASN A 94 12.50 0.54 -15.04
C ASN A 94 12.63 0.73 -16.55
N PHE A 95 11.77 1.53 -17.18
CA PHE A 95 11.66 1.60 -18.65
C PHE A 95 11.96 2.99 -19.24
N LEU A 96 11.78 4.09 -18.50
CA LEU A 96 12.06 5.42 -19.03
C LEU A 96 13.46 5.96 -18.65
N PHE A 97 14.00 5.57 -17.51
CA PHE A 97 15.31 6.06 -17.02
C PHE A 97 16.52 5.20 -17.41
N ASN A 98 16.32 4.01 -17.99
CA ASN A 98 17.41 3.13 -18.44
C ASN A 98 17.77 3.32 -19.94
N GLY A 99 17.30 4.41 -20.56
CA GLY A 99 17.42 4.68 -21.99
C GLY A 99 18.42 5.78 -22.40
N THR A 100 19.29 6.24 -21.51
CA THR A 100 20.39 7.20 -21.79
C THR A 100 21.67 6.70 -21.13
#